data_AF-A0A930YWR2-F1
#
_entry.id   AF-A0A930YWR2-F1
#
_cell.length_a   1.000
_cell.length_b   1.000
_cell.length_c   1.000
_cell.angle_alpha   90.00
_cell.angle_beta   90.00
_cell.angle_gamma   90.00
#
_symmetry.space_group_name_H-M   'P 1'
#
loop_
_entity.id
_entity.type
_entity.pdbx_description
1 polymer ?
#
loop_
_entity_poly.entity_id
_entity_poly.type
_entity_poly.pdbx_seq_one_letter_code
_entity_poly.pdbx_strand_id
1 'polypeptide(L)'
;MKKLFIIPAVLLLVGSCTQKGTPGTKMSESQRLAEGKTIFENSCGKCHDLPDPKAHNDTEWIGIVNAMAPKAKLSSEQGALVYDYITSVN
;
A
#
# COMPACT_ATOMS: atom_id res chain seq x y z
N MET A 1 -11.18 -58.10 -6.85
CA MET A 1 -9.73 -57.78 -6.89
C MET A 1 -9.62 -56.40 -7.54
N LYS A 2 -9.54 -55.31 -6.76
CA LYS A 2 -8.30 -54.56 -6.45
C LYS A 2 -7.62 -54.11 -7.77
N LYS A 3 -7.48 -52.82 -8.13
CA LYS A 3 -6.98 -51.61 -7.43
C LYS A 3 -7.41 -50.40 -8.29
N LEU A 4 -8.05 -49.33 -7.79
CA LEU A 4 -7.53 -48.18 -7.02
C LEU A 4 -6.54 -47.24 -7.78
N PHE A 5 -7.01 -46.01 -8.03
CA PHE A 5 -6.32 -44.69 -8.17
C PHE A 5 -5.29 -44.52 -9.32
N ILE A 6 -5.12 -43.35 -9.99
CA ILE A 6 -4.88 -41.99 -9.48
C ILE A 6 -5.28 -40.94 -10.54
N ILE A 7 -5.95 -39.87 -10.08
CA ILE A 7 -6.21 -38.60 -10.77
C ILE A 7 -4.97 -37.71 -10.60
N PRO A 8 -4.40 -37.07 -11.63
CA PRO A 8 -3.53 -35.93 -11.40
C PRO A 8 -4.41 -34.70 -11.22
N ALA A 9 -4.71 -34.40 -9.96
CA ALA A 9 -5.18 -33.09 -9.54
C ALA A 9 -4.06 -32.09 -9.86
N VAL A 10 -4.21 -31.36 -10.98
CA VAL A 10 -3.36 -30.21 -11.27
C VAL A 10 -3.75 -29.13 -10.26
N LEU A 11 -2.91 -29.08 -9.23
CA LEU A 11 -2.85 -28.09 -8.18
C LEU A 11 -2.50 -26.72 -8.79
N LEU A 12 -3.48 -26.03 -9.36
CA LEU A 12 -3.38 -24.59 -9.65
C LEU A 12 -3.93 -23.83 -8.44
N LEU A 13 -3.10 -23.76 -7.40
CA LEU A 13 -3.21 -22.74 -6.37
C LEU A 13 -2.89 -21.38 -7.02
N VAL A 14 -3.91 -20.74 -7.58
CA VAL A 14 -3.90 -19.30 -7.81
C VAL A 14 -3.95 -18.63 -6.43
N GLY A 15 -2.77 -18.43 -5.85
CA GLY A 15 -2.58 -17.57 -4.69
C GLY A 15 -2.84 -16.13 -5.08
N SER A 16 -4.12 -15.72 -5.13
CA SER A 16 -4.49 -14.31 -5.10
C SER A 16 -4.12 -13.77 -3.73
N CYS A 17 -2.96 -13.13 -3.63
CA CYS A 17 -2.62 -12.26 -2.51
C CYS A 17 -3.50 -10.99 -2.57
N THR A 18 -4.81 -11.15 -2.41
CA THR A 18 -5.66 -10.08 -1.91
C THR A 18 -5.48 -10.08 -0.40
N GLN A 19 -4.55 -9.28 0.10
CA GLN A 19 -4.48 -8.98 1.52
C GLN A 19 -5.72 -8.16 1.88
N LYS A 20 -6.80 -8.87 2.20
CA LYS A 20 -7.97 -8.31 2.85
C LYS A 20 -7.54 -8.04 4.29
N GLY A 21 -7.08 -6.81 4.55
CA GLY A 21 -6.58 -6.39 5.86
C GLY A 21 -7.57 -6.73 6.97
N THR A 22 -7.15 -7.59 7.89
CA THR A 22 -7.87 -7.89 9.13
C THR A 22 -7.69 -6.74 10.12
N PRO A 23 -8.76 -6.17 10.69
CA PRO A 23 -8.65 -5.22 11.79
C PRO A 23 -8.07 -5.94 13.02
N GLY A 24 -6.84 -5.62 13.43
CA GLY A 24 -6.29 -6.05 14.72
C GLY A 24 -4.83 -6.52 14.74
N THR A 25 -4.18 -6.77 13.60
CA THR A 25 -2.75 -7.10 13.57
C THR A 25 -1.94 -5.82 13.35
N LYS A 26 -1.07 -5.45 14.30
CA LYS A 26 -0.08 -4.37 14.09
C LYS A 26 0.76 -4.72 12.86
N MET A 27 0.63 -3.93 11.80
CA MET A 27 1.47 -4.06 10.60
C MET A 27 2.94 -3.85 10.98
N SER A 28 3.84 -4.61 10.36
CA SER A 28 5.27 -4.31 10.44
C SER A 28 5.58 -2.98 9.75
N GLU A 29 6.70 -2.37 10.12
CA GLU A 29 7.19 -1.15 9.48
C GLU A 29 7.32 -1.31 7.96
N SER A 30 7.92 -2.42 7.52
CA SER A 30 8.04 -2.74 6.09
C SER A 30 6.70 -2.83 5.37
N GLN A 31 5.67 -3.37 6.01
CA GLN A 31 4.32 -3.42 5.45
C GLN A 31 3.70 -2.03 5.36
N ARG A 32 3.90 -1.18 6.38
CA ARG A 32 3.41 0.20 6.38
C ARG A 32 4.01 1.02 5.24
N LEU A 33 5.34 0.95 5.07
CA LEU A 33 6.03 1.65 4.00
C LEU A 33 5.61 1.14 2.61
N ALA A 34 5.42 -0.17 2.46
CA ALA A 34 4.94 -0.76 1.20
C ALA A 34 3.51 -0.30 0.85
N GLU A 35 2.61 -0.24 1.84
CA GLU A 35 1.25 0.26 1.66
C GLU A 35 1.25 1.76 1.36
N GLY A 36 2.04 2.56 2.09
CA GLY A 36 2.24 3.98 1.86
C GLY A 36 2.72 4.29 0.44
N LYS A 37 3.74 3.56 -0.03
CA LYS A 37 4.23 3.64 -1.42
C LYS A 37 3.13 3.35 -2.42
N THR A 38 2.38 2.27 -2.19
CA THR A 38 1.29 1.87 -3.08
C THR A 38 0.21 2.95 -3.15
N ILE A 39 -0.16 3.55 -2.02
CA ILE A 39 -1.15 4.64 -2.00
C ILE A 39 -0.60 5.87 -2.71
N PHE A 40 0.65 6.25 -2.45
CA PHE A 40 1.31 7.40 -3.06
C PHE A 40 1.32 7.31 -4.59
N GLU A 41 1.87 6.23 -5.14
CA GLU A 41 1.98 6.02 -6.59
C GLU A 41 0.61 5.95 -7.29
N ASN A 42 -0.39 5.37 -6.62
CA ASN A 42 -1.71 5.18 -7.21
C ASN A 42 -2.69 6.33 -6.96
N SER A 43 -2.41 7.26 -6.04
CA SER A 43 -3.37 8.29 -5.64
C SER A 43 -2.85 9.72 -5.84
N CYS A 44 -1.58 9.98 -5.56
CA CYS A 44 -1.04 11.34 -5.60
C CYS A 44 -0.79 11.83 -7.03
N GLY A 45 -0.54 10.92 -7.99
CA GLY A 45 -0.37 11.24 -9.41
C GLY A 45 -1.66 11.30 -10.23
N LYS A 46 -2.85 11.21 -9.61
CA LYS A 46 -4.13 11.14 -10.35
C LYS A 46 -4.65 12.49 -10.84
N CYS A 47 -4.34 13.57 -10.12
CA CYS A 47 -4.90 14.91 -10.39
C CYS A 47 -3.85 15.89 -10.92
N HIS A 48 -2.58 15.62 -10.66
CA HIS A 48 -1.40 16.38 -11.10
C HIS A 48 -0.21 15.42 -11.13
N ASP A 49 0.95 15.90 -11.56
CA ASP A 49 2.18 15.09 -11.59
C ASP A 49 2.49 14.51 -10.21
N LEU A 50 2.98 13.26 -10.19
CA LEU A 50 3.43 12.62 -8.97
C LEU A 50 4.70 13.33 -8.48
N PRO A 51 4.67 13.97 -7.30
CA PRO A 51 5.83 14.73 -6.84
C PRO A 51 7.00 13.81 -6.49
N ASP A 52 8.24 14.29 -6.65
CA ASP A 52 9.41 13.58 -6.12
C ASP A 52 9.39 13.69 -4.59
N PRO A 53 9.43 12.58 -3.82
CA PRO A 53 9.53 12.61 -2.37
C PRO A 53 10.67 13.49 -1.83
N LYS A 54 11.72 13.73 -2.61
CA LYS A 54 12.88 14.57 -2.26
C LYS A 54 12.70 16.06 -2.54
N ALA A 55 11.55 16.47 -3.09
CA ALA A 55 11.29 17.85 -3.47
C ALA A 55 11.01 18.78 -2.29
N HIS A 56 10.71 18.22 -1.11
CA HIS A 56 10.32 18.96 0.09
C HIS A 56 10.93 18.31 1.33
N ASN A 57 11.14 19.06 2.41
CA ASN A 57 11.58 18.47 3.68
C ASN A 57 10.41 17.81 4.45
N ASP A 58 10.71 16.98 5.44
CA ASP A 58 9.69 16.22 6.20
C ASP A 58 8.61 17.11 6.84
N THR A 59 8.98 18.31 7.31
CA THR A 59 8.04 19.26 7.92
C THR A 59 7.15 19.95 6.88
N GLU A 60 7.60 20.10 5.65
CA GLU A 60 6.76 20.58 4.55
C GLU A 60 5.78 19.50 4.10
N TRP A 61 6.24 18.25 4.05
CA TRP A 61 5.44 17.11 3.63
C TRP A 61 4.20 16.88 4.50
N ILE A 62 4.27 17.08 5.81
CA ILE A 62 3.07 16.96 6.66
C ILE A 62 1.99 17.97 6.25
N GLY A 63 2.36 19.20 5.89
CA GLY A 63 1.44 20.20 5.38
C GLY A 63 0.85 19.81 4.03
N ILE A 64 1.69 19.32 3.12
CA ILE A 64 1.28 18.90 1.77
C ILE A 64 0.32 17.71 1.83
N VAL A 65 0.67 16.66 2.59
CA VAL A 65 -0.16 15.45 2.73
C VAL A 65 -1.50 15.81 3.39
N ASN A 66 -1.51 16.64 4.44
CA ASN A 66 -2.76 17.09 5.07
C ASN A 66 -3.66 17.86 4.10
N ALA A 67 -3.09 18.65 3.19
CA ALA A 67 -3.85 19.41 2.19
C ALA A 67 -4.35 18.53 1.04
N MET A 68 -3.61 17.47 0.65
CA MET A 68 -3.91 16.64 -0.52
C MET A 68 -4.70 15.37 -0.19
N ALA A 69 -4.48 14.73 0.96
CA ALA A 69 -5.18 13.52 1.37
C ALA A 69 -6.71 13.61 1.22
N PRO A 70 -7.42 14.65 1.72
CA PRO A 70 -8.87 14.76 1.54
C PRO A 70 -9.27 14.98 0.07
N LYS A 71 -8.45 15.69 -0.72
CA LYS A 71 -8.70 15.93 -2.16
C LYS A 71 -8.52 14.65 -2.97
N ALA A 72 -7.58 13.81 -2.57
CA ALA A 72 -7.34 12.48 -3.12
C ALA A 72 -8.28 11.40 -2.55
N LYS A 73 -9.23 11.78 -1.68
CA LYS A 73 -10.21 10.89 -1.02
C LYS A 73 -9.54 9.78 -0.17
N LEU A 74 -8.41 10.10 0.45
CA LEU A 74 -7.72 9.21 1.38
C LEU A 74 -8.30 9.35 2.80
N SER A 75 -8.33 8.25 3.55
CA SER A 75 -8.58 8.30 4.99
C SER A 75 -7.39 8.90 5.76
N SER A 76 -7.59 9.23 7.03
CA SER A 76 -6.50 9.68 7.93
C SER A 76 -5.36 8.66 7.99
N GLU A 77 -5.69 7.38 8.06
CA GLU A 77 -4.73 6.28 8.15
C GLU A 77 -3.94 6.16 6.84
N GLN A 78 -4.62 6.28 5.71
CA GLN A 78 -3.97 6.26 4.39
C GLN A 78 -3.04 7.46 4.20
N GLY A 79 -3.46 8.64 4.65
CA GLY A 79 -2.62 9.84 4.64
C GLY A 79 -1.35 9.65 5.49
N ALA A 80 -1.48 9.07 6.68
CA ALA A 80 -0.33 8.78 7.54
C ALA A 80 0.64 7.77 6.88
N LEU A 81 0.12 6.70 6.25
CA LEU A 81 0.96 5.74 5.52
C LEU A 81 1.74 6.40 4.37
N VAL A 82 1.10 7.32 3.64
CA VAL A 82 1.78 8.08 2.58
C VAL A 82 2.90 8.96 3.15
N TYR A 83 2.64 9.66 4.26
CA TYR A 83 3.65 10.47 4.93
C TYR A 83 4.84 9.63 5.42
N ASP A 84 4.57 8.49 6.08
CA ASP A 84 5.59 7.54 6.54
C ASP A 84 6.47 7.08 5.36
N TYR A 85 5.86 6.74 4.22
CA TYR A 85 6.59 6.37 3.01
C TYR A 85 7.48 7.51 2.49
N ILE A 86 6.91 8.69 2.26
CA ILE A 86 7.62 9.83 1.67
C ILE A 86 8.85 10.18 2.52
N THR A 87 8.68 10.31 3.83
CA THR A 87 9.76 10.66 4.76
C THR A 87 10.81 9.56 4.91
N SER A 88 10.46 8.30 4.67
CA SER A 88 11.45 7.20 4.66
C SER A 88 12.43 7.25 3.48
N VAL A 89 12.11 8.02 2.42
CA VAL A 89 12.89 8.11 1.18
C VAL A 89 13.36 9.53 0.82
N ASN A 90 13.08 10.51 1.67
CA ASN A 90 13.42 11.93 1.50
C ASN A 90 14.92 12.20 1.69
#